data_AF-A0A0V1BNK8-F1
#
_entry.id   AF-A0A0V1BNK8-F1
#
_cell.length_a   1.000
_cell.length_b   1.000
_cell.length_c   1.000
_cell.angle_alpha   90.00
_cell.angle_beta   90.00
_cell.angle_gamma   90.00
#
_symmetry.space_group_name_H-M   'P 1'
#
loop_
_entity.id
_entity.type
_entity.pdbx_description
1 polymer ?
#
loop_
_entity_poly.entity_id
_entity_poly.type
_entity_poly.pdbx_seq_one_letter_code
_entity_poly.pdbx_strand_id
1 'polypeptide(L)'
;LYAKMEDSIRREMLAIFKLNGYQLKPSVSLNTCQHLIWPTIRLLNHELFTIDEPSVFNAKKYQLRTVESLCGFQGSLKSTVIVGMMSQLKHHTFHLEDLTGDIEMNLTETNFQPGLYVENMIVMVEGFVSDSILHATTIGFPPIESAEQSLNHLDNMDLFGGQKEIKELNLNELSQLEETFDAMFIFLSDIFLDSPKVRKALNCLFDGFSENDPSQLLFFVFSGEFLSEYYGIQQASVLQDGFKALADIVVNYPNLVKRAQFIFIPSSADAVFTDTIPRQPLLPSVVAPFKSKVQNCTLATNPCRIRYLSHRIVVFREDIVSRICRNSFYMPNEMENIPEHKH
;
A
#
# COMPACT_ATOMS: atom_id res chain seq x y z
N LEU A 1 18.00 12.01 -6.37
CA LEU A 1 16.97 12.91 -5.79
C LEU A 1 16.02 12.17 -4.86
N TYR A 2 15.46 11.01 -5.25
CA TYR A 2 14.69 10.13 -4.36
C TYR A 2 15.44 9.78 -3.06
N ALA A 3 16.67 9.29 -3.14
CA ALA A 3 17.50 9.01 -1.96
C ALA A 3 17.78 10.24 -1.05
N LYS A 4 17.82 11.46 -1.62
CA LYS A 4 18.05 12.70 -0.86
C LYS A 4 16.79 13.23 -0.17
N MET A 5 15.61 13.03 -0.77
CA MET A 5 14.32 13.31 -0.13
C MET A 5 14.06 12.32 1.00
N GLU A 6 14.36 11.05 0.77
CA GLU A 6 14.30 9.99 1.77
C GLU A 6 15.20 10.33 2.97
N ASP A 7 16.42 10.80 2.76
CA ASP A 7 17.35 11.22 3.83
C ASP A 7 16.90 12.47 4.62
N SER A 8 16.11 13.38 4.04
CA SER A 8 15.63 14.57 4.74
C SER A 8 14.45 14.22 5.65
N ILE A 9 13.43 13.56 5.07
CA ILE A 9 12.25 13.07 5.80
C ILE A 9 12.70 12.07 6.88
N ARG A 10 13.67 11.21 6.58
CA ARG A 10 14.28 10.28 7.53
C ARG A 10 14.98 10.99 8.69
N ARG A 11 15.67 12.11 8.45
CA ARG A 11 16.31 12.88 9.53
C ARG A 11 15.29 13.55 10.43
N GLU A 12 14.23 14.11 9.88
CA GLU A 12 13.13 14.70 10.65
C GLU A 12 12.36 13.64 11.45
N MET A 13 12.01 12.51 10.84
CA MET A 13 11.36 11.40 11.55
C MET A 13 12.24 10.86 12.68
N LEU A 14 13.54 10.67 12.45
CA LEU A 14 14.48 10.25 13.49
C LEU A 14 14.66 11.31 14.59
N ALA A 15 14.51 12.61 14.26
CA ALA A 15 14.55 13.68 15.25
C ALA A 15 13.30 13.67 16.15
N ILE A 16 12.11 13.54 15.56
CA ILE A 16 10.84 13.39 16.31
C ILE A 16 10.89 12.14 17.19
N PHE A 17 11.46 11.05 16.69
CA PHE A 17 11.61 9.80 17.42
C PHE A 17 12.54 9.92 18.64
N LYS A 18 13.68 10.59 18.47
CA LYS A 18 14.62 10.89 19.57
C LYS A 18 14.03 11.85 20.60
N LEU A 19 13.26 12.84 20.16
CA LEU A 19 12.57 13.79 21.05
C LEU A 19 11.56 13.10 21.97
N ASN A 20 10.96 11.99 21.53
CA ASN A 20 10.02 11.18 22.31
C ASN A 20 10.70 10.07 23.15
N GLY A 21 12.02 10.11 23.33
CA GLY A 21 12.75 9.24 24.27
C GLY A 21 13.15 7.87 23.73
N TYR A 22 12.95 7.59 22.44
CA TYR A 22 13.37 6.33 21.84
C TYR A 22 14.80 6.42 21.28
N GLN A 23 15.72 5.60 21.80
CA GLN A 23 17.09 5.47 21.28
C GLN A 23 17.26 4.15 20.51
N LEU A 24 17.79 4.25 19.29
CA LEU A 24 18.04 3.09 18.42
C LEU A 24 19.30 2.34 18.85
N LYS A 25 19.25 1.01 18.93
CA LYS A 25 20.46 0.18 19.07
C LYS A 25 21.32 0.23 17.79
N PRO A 26 22.66 0.21 17.89
CA PRO A 26 23.56 0.27 16.73
C PRO A 26 23.44 -0.92 15.76
N SER A 27 22.90 -2.05 16.23
CA SER A 27 22.85 -3.32 15.51
C SER A 27 21.57 -3.56 14.71
N VAL A 28 20.55 -2.71 14.85
CA VAL A 28 19.27 -2.94 14.15
C VAL A 28 19.40 -2.49 12.70
N SER A 29 19.00 -3.35 11.77
CA SER A 29 18.97 -3.02 10.35
C SER A 29 18.04 -1.83 10.13
N LEU A 30 18.57 -0.73 9.57
CA LEU A 30 17.78 0.49 9.37
C LEU A 30 16.55 0.28 8.48
N ASN A 31 16.53 -0.77 7.66
CA ASN A 31 15.40 -1.09 6.79
C ASN A 31 14.21 -1.65 7.60
N THR A 32 14.46 -2.54 8.56
CA THR A 32 13.41 -3.06 9.46
C THR A 32 12.87 -1.95 10.36
N CYS A 33 13.74 -1.05 10.82
CA CYS A 33 13.38 0.05 11.69
C CYS A 33 12.42 1.06 11.06
N GLN A 34 12.58 1.37 9.76
CA GLN A 34 11.79 2.40 9.08
C GLN A 34 10.29 2.09 9.11
N HIS A 35 9.92 0.81 9.02
CA HIS A 35 8.53 0.40 9.02
C HIS A 35 7.84 0.65 10.36
N LEU A 36 8.56 0.58 11.49
CA LEU A 36 8.04 0.82 12.84
C LEU A 36 7.98 2.31 13.22
N ILE A 37 8.82 3.16 12.61
CA ILE A 37 8.87 4.60 12.94
C ILE A 37 7.53 5.28 12.68
N TRP A 38 6.95 5.08 11.49
CA TRP A 38 5.72 5.76 11.11
C TRP A 38 4.52 5.36 11.97
N PRO A 39 4.22 4.06 12.19
CA PRO A 39 3.18 3.65 13.14
C PRO A 39 3.43 4.12 14.56
N THR A 40 4.70 4.16 15.02
CA THR A 40 5.01 4.66 16.37
C THR A 40 4.72 6.15 16.50
N ILE A 41 5.11 6.97 15.52
CA ILE A 41 4.77 8.40 15.49
C ILE A 41 3.25 8.61 15.48
N ARG A 42 2.52 7.84 14.66
CA ARG A 42 1.05 7.88 14.64
C ARG A 42 0.44 7.60 15.99
N LEU A 43 0.91 6.55 16.65
CA LEU A 43 0.41 6.14 17.96
C LEU A 43 0.73 7.19 19.02
N LEU A 44 1.92 7.78 19.02
CA LEU A 44 2.30 8.85 19.95
C LEU A 44 1.43 10.10 19.82
N ASN A 45 0.93 10.39 18.61
CA ASN A 45 0.04 11.52 18.35
C ASN A 45 -1.45 11.19 18.54
N HIS A 46 -1.78 9.92 18.80
CA HIS A 46 -3.17 9.49 18.94
C HIS A 46 -3.70 9.74 20.35
N GLU A 47 -4.97 10.14 20.47
CA GLU A 47 -5.61 10.55 21.74
C GLU A 47 -5.57 9.50 22.87
N LEU A 48 -5.45 8.22 22.50
CA LEU A 48 -5.33 7.10 23.44
C LEU A 48 -3.97 7.03 24.16
N PHE A 49 -2.97 7.74 23.63
CA PHE A 49 -1.57 7.69 24.08
C PHE A 49 -0.97 9.08 24.39
N THR A 50 -1.61 10.17 23.98
CA THR A 50 -1.18 11.53 24.32
C THR A 50 -1.51 11.89 25.78
N ILE A 51 -0.54 12.51 26.44
CA ILE A 51 -0.65 12.95 27.84
C ILE A 51 -0.97 14.44 27.84
N ASP A 52 -2.21 14.83 27.53
CA ASP A 52 -2.68 16.19 27.85
C ASP A 52 -4.08 16.17 28.49
N GLU A 53 -4.16 16.96 29.57
CA GLU A 53 -5.23 17.32 30.52
C GLU A 53 -6.30 16.28 30.97
N PRO A 54 -6.81 16.39 32.22
CA PRO A 54 -7.75 15.43 32.78
C PRO A 54 -9.13 15.61 32.14
N SER A 55 -9.35 14.98 30.98
CA SER A 55 -10.65 14.92 30.35
C SER A 55 -11.58 13.97 31.14
N VAL A 56 -12.82 14.43 31.29
CA VAL A 56 -13.86 14.05 32.27
C VAL A 56 -14.48 12.66 32.03
N PHE A 57 -13.86 11.79 31.24
CA PHE A 57 -14.37 10.46 30.95
C PHE A 57 -13.31 9.39 31.19
N ASN A 58 -13.70 8.30 31.87
CA ASN A 58 -12.93 7.10 32.19
C ASN A 58 -12.47 6.32 30.92
N ALA A 59 -11.77 6.96 29.99
CA ALA A 59 -11.07 6.27 28.92
C ALA A 59 -9.77 5.70 29.51
N LYS A 60 -9.57 4.38 29.38
CA LYS A 60 -8.28 3.75 29.72
C LYS A 60 -7.21 4.35 28.80
N LYS A 61 -6.36 5.24 29.32
CA LYS A 61 -5.18 5.75 28.63
C LYS A 61 -4.10 4.66 28.68
N TYR A 62 -3.50 4.35 27.55
CA TYR A 62 -2.46 3.32 27.43
C TYR A 62 -1.08 3.98 27.41
N GLN A 63 -0.10 3.41 28.11
CA GLN A 63 1.28 3.85 28.05
C GLN A 63 2.06 2.93 27.11
N LEU A 64 2.59 3.49 26.01
CA LEU A 64 3.53 2.78 25.15
C LEU A 64 4.85 2.56 25.88
N ARG A 65 5.41 1.36 25.75
CA ARG A 65 6.73 1.02 26.27
C ARG A 65 7.57 0.32 25.22
N THR A 66 8.88 0.45 25.37
CA THR A 66 9.86 -0.25 24.55
C THR A 66 10.15 -1.64 25.12
N VAL A 67 10.59 -2.56 24.27
CA VAL A 67 11.03 -3.90 24.65
C VAL A 67 12.18 -3.83 25.66
N GLU A 68 13.14 -2.92 25.47
CA GLU A 68 14.26 -2.75 26.41
C GLU A 68 13.80 -2.36 27.82
N SER A 69 12.79 -1.48 27.94
CA SER A 69 12.24 -1.09 29.24
C SER A 69 11.59 -2.25 29.99
N LEU A 70 11.12 -3.26 29.25
CA LEU A 70 10.52 -4.46 29.80
C LEU A 70 11.57 -5.48 30.23
N CYS A 71 12.59 -5.69 29.41
CA CYS A 71 13.72 -6.55 29.75
C CYS A 71 14.50 -6.03 30.97
N GLY A 72 14.54 -4.71 31.18
CA GLY A 72 15.18 -4.09 32.35
C GLY A 72 14.37 -4.16 33.65
N PHE A 73 13.10 -4.57 33.61
CA PHE A 73 12.24 -4.55 34.79
C PHE A 73 12.29 -5.88 35.55
N GLN A 74 12.72 -5.82 36.82
CA GLN A 74 12.69 -6.97 37.73
C GLN A 74 11.34 -6.99 38.48
N GLY A 75 10.30 -7.55 37.86
CA GLY A 75 8.97 -7.74 38.48
C GLY A 75 7.84 -7.97 37.46
N SER A 76 6.61 -8.18 37.95
CA SER A 76 5.41 -8.30 37.09
C SER A 76 4.85 -6.94 36.72
N LEU A 77 5.09 -6.46 35.51
CA LEU A 77 4.44 -5.27 34.96
C LEU A 77 3.06 -5.62 34.41
N LYS A 78 2.01 -5.16 35.08
CA LYS A 78 0.63 -5.34 34.60
C LYS A 78 0.27 -4.29 33.57
N SER A 79 -0.30 -4.73 32.44
CA SER A 79 -0.96 -3.89 31.43
C SER A 79 -0.03 -2.93 30.70
N THR A 80 0.96 -3.46 29.96
CA THR A 80 1.79 -2.67 29.04
C THR A 80 1.30 -2.84 27.61
N VAL A 81 1.34 -1.76 26.83
CA VAL A 81 1.14 -1.79 25.39
C VAL A 81 2.49 -1.60 24.68
N ILE A 82 2.79 -2.51 23.76
CA ILE A 82 4.03 -2.53 22.99
C ILE A 82 3.68 -2.54 21.52
N VAL A 83 4.44 -1.81 20.71
CA VAL A 83 4.29 -1.77 19.27
C VAL A 83 5.55 -2.36 18.67
N GLY A 84 5.38 -3.40 17.89
CA GLY A 84 6.51 -4.13 17.33
C GLY A 84 6.11 -4.94 16.12
N MET A 85 7.14 -5.42 15.43
CA MET A 85 7.01 -6.35 14.33
C MET A 85 7.00 -7.76 14.90
N MET A 86 5.96 -8.53 14.59
CA MET A 86 5.85 -9.90 15.05
C MET A 86 6.48 -10.87 14.06
N SER A 87 7.40 -11.71 14.52
CA SER A 87 8.11 -12.71 13.69
C SER A 87 8.03 -14.10 14.31
N GLN A 88 8.18 -15.15 13.47
CA GLN A 88 8.20 -16.53 13.92
C GLN A 88 9.56 -17.17 13.62
N LEU A 89 10.51 -17.01 14.54
CA LEU A 89 11.89 -17.46 14.34
C LEU A 89 12.06 -18.99 14.37
N LYS A 90 11.25 -19.69 15.17
CA LYS A 90 11.21 -21.17 15.24
C LYS A 90 9.77 -21.65 15.33
N HIS A 91 9.56 -22.94 15.04
CA HIS A 91 8.24 -23.56 15.11
C HIS A 91 7.61 -23.32 16.49
N HIS A 92 6.45 -22.64 16.50
CA HIS A 92 5.67 -22.26 17.69
C HIS A 92 6.30 -21.26 18.69
N THR A 93 7.42 -20.61 18.38
CA THR A 93 7.94 -19.49 19.19
C THR A 93 7.79 -18.18 18.43
N PHE A 94 6.95 -17.29 18.95
CA PHE A 94 6.73 -15.96 18.39
C PHE A 94 7.64 -14.95 19.10
N HIS A 95 8.15 -13.98 18.37
CA HIS A 95 8.91 -12.88 18.91
C HIS A 95 8.29 -11.56 18.49
N LEU A 96 8.41 -10.56 19.36
CA LEU A 96 8.10 -9.18 19.06
C LEU A 96 9.39 -8.39 19.01
N GLU A 97 9.67 -7.80 17.85
CA GLU A 97 10.84 -6.95 17.63
C GLU A 97 10.39 -5.48 17.59
N ASP A 98 11.01 -4.66 18.42
CA ASP A 98 10.93 -3.21 18.31
C ASP A 98 12.31 -2.62 17.98
N LEU A 99 12.40 -1.29 18.02
CA LEU A 99 13.63 -0.55 17.71
C LEU A 99 14.74 -0.68 18.79
N THR A 100 14.40 -1.25 19.94
CA THR A 100 15.24 -1.40 21.12
C THR A 100 15.65 -2.85 21.39
N GLY A 101 14.91 -3.83 20.88
CA GLY A 101 15.27 -5.25 20.99
C GLY A 101 14.16 -6.20 20.61
N ASP A 102 14.38 -7.46 20.92
CA ASP A 102 13.45 -8.57 20.73
C ASP A 102 13.01 -9.17 22.07
N ILE A 103 11.76 -9.64 22.13
CA ILE A 103 11.23 -10.39 23.28
C ILE A 103 10.39 -11.56 22.79
N GLU A 104 10.54 -12.71 23.46
CA GLU A 104 9.71 -13.89 23.18
C GLU A 104 8.27 -13.67 23.65
N MET A 105 7.31 -14.09 22.84
CA MET A 105 5.89 -13.96 23.09
C MET A 105 5.22 -15.30 23.33
N ASN A 106 4.42 -15.35 24.39
CA ASN A 106 3.49 -16.43 24.64
C ASN A 106 2.07 -16.03 24.19
N LEU A 107 1.51 -16.78 23.25
CA LEU A 107 0.20 -16.54 22.62
C LEU A 107 -0.94 -17.45 23.14
N THR A 108 -0.72 -18.24 24.20
CA THR A 108 -1.70 -19.29 24.62
C THR A 108 -3.07 -18.76 25.05
N GLU A 109 -3.13 -17.58 25.68
CA GLU A 109 -4.37 -16.97 26.19
C GLU A 109 -4.69 -15.64 25.48
N THR A 110 -4.22 -15.48 24.25
CA THR A 110 -4.30 -14.21 23.53
C THR A 110 -5.63 -14.04 22.80
N ASN A 111 -6.27 -12.89 23.00
CA ASN A 111 -7.41 -12.45 22.20
C ASN A 111 -6.94 -11.57 21.03
N PHE A 112 -7.23 -11.98 19.80
CA PHE A 112 -6.90 -11.20 18.60
C PHE A 112 -8.08 -10.33 18.19
N GLN A 113 -7.81 -9.05 17.95
CA GLN A 113 -8.76 -8.16 17.29
C GLN A 113 -9.04 -8.63 15.86
N PRO A 114 -10.21 -8.31 15.27
CA PRO A 114 -10.55 -8.70 13.91
C PRO A 114 -9.46 -8.28 12.91
N GLY A 115 -8.96 -9.25 12.13
CA GLY A 115 -7.80 -9.03 11.28
C GLY A 115 -7.16 -10.30 10.74
N LEU A 116 -6.43 -10.16 9.63
CA LEU A 116 -5.53 -11.21 9.12
C LEU A 116 -4.12 -10.92 9.60
N TYR A 117 -3.55 -11.83 10.40
CA TYR A 117 -2.22 -11.64 10.95
C TYR A 117 -1.23 -12.55 10.24
N VAL A 118 -0.22 -11.94 9.60
CA VAL A 118 0.88 -12.65 8.94
C VAL A 118 2.21 -12.28 9.61
N GLU A 119 3.23 -13.08 9.33
CA GLU A 119 4.59 -12.79 9.81
C GLU A 119 5.08 -11.42 9.33
N ASN A 120 5.91 -10.77 10.15
CA ASN A 120 6.51 -9.46 9.93
C ASN A 120 5.50 -8.31 9.84
N MET A 121 4.27 -8.51 10.32
CA MET A 121 3.32 -7.42 10.50
C MET A 121 3.62 -6.61 11.76
N ILE A 122 3.31 -5.32 11.68
CA ILE A 122 3.37 -4.40 12.82
C ILE A 122 2.07 -4.53 13.59
N VAL A 123 2.19 -4.90 14.85
CA VAL A 123 1.06 -5.14 15.74
C VAL A 123 1.25 -4.36 17.03
N MET A 124 0.12 -4.10 17.67
CA MET A 124 0.03 -3.59 19.02
C MET A 124 -0.31 -4.77 19.95
N VAL A 125 0.55 -5.00 20.94
CA VAL A 125 0.41 -6.11 21.89
C VAL A 125 0.19 -5.52 23.28
N GLU A 126 -0.95 -5.86 23.88
CA GLU A 126 -1.24 -5.64 25.28
C GLU A 126 -0.89 -6.91 26.06
N GLY A 127 -0.20 -6.77 27.19
CA GLY A 127 0.15 -7.92 28.01
C GLY A 127 0.92 -7.58 29.28
N PHE A 128 1.51 -8.61 29.85
CA PHE A 128 2.44 -8.52 30.99
C PHE A 128 3.67 -9.37 30.73
N VAL A 129 4.79 -8.99 31.36
CA VAL A 129 6.05 -9.73 31.26
C VAL A 129 6.28 -10.53 32.54
N SER A 130 6.57 -11.82 32.40
CA SER A 130 7.00 -12.73 33.47
C SER A 130 8.18 -13.54 32.94
N ASP A 131 9.22 -13.71 33.76
CA ASP A 131 10.38 -14.56 33.41
C ASP A 131 10.99 -14.24 32.03
N SER A 132 11.04 -12.95 31.68
CA SER A 132 11.54 -12.45 30.38
C SER A 132 10.73 -12.87 29.15
N ILE A 133 9.51 -13.38 29.34
CA ILE A 133 8.55 -13.72 28.29
C ILE A 133 7.37 -12.74 28.36
N LEU A 134 6.96 -12.22 27.20
CA LEU A 134 5.77 -11.40 27.06
C LEU A 134 4.53 -12.29 26.91
N HIS A 135 3.68 -12.30 27.93
CA HIS A 135 2.37 -12.95 27.87
C HIS A 135 1.36 -11.98 27.25
N ALA A 136 1.00 -12.22 25.99
CA ALA A 136 0.09 -11.37 25.25
C ALA A 136 -1.37 -11.66 25.67
N THR A 137 -2.08 -10.64 26.17
CA THR A 137 -3.51 -10.72 26.48
C THR A 137 -4.35 -10.33 25.27
N THR A 138 -3.96 -9.25 24.58
CA THR A 138 -4.68 -8.74 23.41
C THR A 138 -3.68 -8.37 22.32
N ILE A 139 -3.95 -8.79 21.08
CA ILE A 139 -3.18 -8.34 19.90
C ILE A 139 -4.14 -7.64 18.94
N GLY A 140 -3.71 -6.49 18.43
CA GLY A 140 -4.46 -5.73 17.42
C GLY A 140 -3.54 -4.95 16.49
N PHE A 141 -4.13 -4.23 15.55
CA PHE A 141 -3.39 -3.32 14.68
C PHE A 141 -3.30 -1.92 15.29
N PRO A 142 -2.25 -1.16 14.95
CA PRO A 142 -2.25 0.29 15.17
C PRO A 142 -3.51 0.93 14.56
N PRO A 143 -4.10 1.94 15.21
CA PRO A 143 -5.29 2.61 14.72
C PRO A 143 -5.01 3.29 13.37
N ILE A 144 -6.04 3.28 12.52
CA ILE A 144 -5.99 3.96 11.22
C ILE A 144 -6.16 5.46 11.45
N GLU A 145 -5.36 6.25 10.74
CA GLU A 145 -5.35 7.70 10.78
C GLU A 145 -5.81 8.27 9.43
N SER A 146 -6.54 9.38 9.44
CA SER A 146 -6.97 10.04 8.20
C SER A 146 -5.79 10.73 7.48
N ALA A 147 -5.96 10.96 6.17
CA ALA A 147 -4.95 11.68 5.40
C ALA A 147 -4.75 13.14 5.88
N GLU A 148 -5.81 13.79 6.37
CA GLU A 148 -5.78 15.14 6.91
C GLU A 148 -4.97 15.23 8.19
N GLN A 149 -5.18 14.27 9.11
CA GLN A 149 -4.41 14.16 10.35
C GLN A 149 -2.93 13.94 10.05
N SER A 150 -2.61 12.99 9.16
CA SER A 150 -1.23 12.72 8.76
C SER A 150 -0.54 13.96 8.16
N LEU A 151 -1.25 14.76 7.34
CA LEU A 151 -0.70 15.98 6.74
C LEU A 151 -0.45 17.10 7.76
N ASN A 152 -1.35 17.26 8.74
CA ASN A 152 -1.19 18.23 9.82
C ASN A 152 0.06 17.94 10.65
N HIS A 153 0.38 16.67 10.89
CA HIS A 153 1.60 16.27 11.61
C HIS A 153 2.88 16.43 10.79
N LEU A 154 2.78 16.56 9.47
CA LEU A 154 3.89 16.68 8.53
C LEU A 154 4.10 18.11 8.04
N ASP A 155 3.57 19.13 8.72
CA ASP A 155 3.62 20.52 8.27
C ASP A 155 3.18 20.70 6.80
N ASN A 156 2.16 19.95 6.37
CA ASN A 156 1.64 19.91 5.00
C ASN A 156 2.66 19.49 3.93
N MET A 157 3.70 18.75 4.29
CA MET A 157 4.62 18.15 3.31
C MET A 157 3.92 17.07 2.49
N ASP A 158 3.95 17.22 1.17
CA ASP A 158 3.36 16.25 0.26
C ASP A 158 4.34 15.10 -0.07
N LEU A 159 4.07 13.95 0.53
CA LEU A 159 4.85 12.72 0.34
C LEU A 159 4.39 11.88 -0.87
N PHE A 160 3.33 12.30 -1.58
CA PHE A 160 2.76 11.52 -2.67
C PHE A 160 3.65 11.55 -3.93
N GLY A 161 4.35 12.67 -4.17
CA GLY A 161 5.19 12.89 -5.35
C GLY A 161 4.40 13.43 -6.55
N GLY A 162 5.09 13.77 -7.66
CA GLY A 162 4.45 14.34 -8.85
C GLY A 162 4.19 15.86 -8.78
N GLN A 163 4.73 16.55 -7.78
CA GLN A 163 4.52 18.00 -7.60
C GLN A 163 5.31 18.90 -8.55
N LYS A 164 6.18 18.38 -9.42
CA LYS A 164 7.02 19.27 -10.26
C LYS A 164 6.19 20.19 -11.16
N GLU A 165 4.95 19.80 -11.49
CA GLU A 165 4.02 20.56 -12.33
C GLU A 165 2.86 21.24 -11.57
N ILE A 166 2.59 20.89 -10.29
CA ILE A 166 1.39 21.35 -9.52
C ILE A 166 1.79 22.34 -8.40
N LYS A 167 2.93 23.01 -8.53
CA LYS A 167 3.44 23.94 -7.50
C LYS A 167 2.69 25.26 -7.40
N GLU A 168 1.83 25.55 -8.36
CA GLU A 168 1.22 26.88 -8.52
C GLU A 168 -0.24 26.94 -8.07
N LEU A 169 -0.86 25.79 -7.72
CA LEU A 169 -2.27 25.73 -7.37
C LEU A 169 -2.49 25.26 -5.93
N ASN A 170 -3.28 26.02 -5.19
CA ASN A 170 -3.77 25.64 -3.87
C ASN A 170 -4.87 24.57 -3.98
N LEU A 171 -5.13 23.83 -2.89
CA LEU A 171 -6.16 22.78 -2.85
C LEU A 171 -7.54 23.27 -3.34
N ASN A 172 -7.91 24.51 -2.97
CA ASN A 172 -9.19 25.09 -3.39
C ASN A 172 -9.28 25.32 -4.91
N GLU A 173 -8.17 25.67 -5.56
CA GLU A 173 -8.13 25.86 -7.01
C GLU A 173 -8.18 24.52 -7.74
N LEU A 174 -7.56 23.48 -7.17
CA LEU A 174 -7.68 22.11 -7.67
C LEU A 174 -9.12 21.61 -7.59
N SER A 175 -9.83 21.86 -6.49
CA SER A 175 -11.24 21.48 -6.35
C SER A 175 -12.17 22.21 -7.32
N GLN A 176 -11.89 23.49 -7.63
CA GLN A 176 -12.65 24.20 -8.68
C GLN A 176 -12.43 23.61 -10.07
N LEU A 177 -11.21 23.16 -10.37
CA LEU A 177 -10.90 22.46 -11.61
C LEU A 177 -11.59 21.09 -11.68
N GLU A 178 -11.73 20.39 -10.54
CA GLU A 178 -12.46 19.11 -10.46
C GLU A 178 -13.94 19.30 -10.79
N GLU A 179 -14.56 20.38 -10.35
CA GLU A 179 -15.95 20.71 -10.70
C GLU A 179 -16.11 21.13 -12.18
N THR A 180 -15.05 21.68 -12.77
CA THR A 180 -15.07 22.17 -14.16
C THR A 180 -14.80 21.05 -15.17
N PHE A 181 -13.90 20.12 -14.85
CA PHE A 181 -13.48 19.04 -15.74
C PHE A 181 -14.00 17.70 -15.23
N ASP A 182 -15.06 17.19 -15.87
CA ASP A 182 -15.55 15.85 -15.61
C ASP A 182 -14.52 14.81 -16.11
N ALA A 183 -14.02 13.98 -15.18
CA ALA A 183 -13.05 12.94 -15.47
C ALA A 183 -13.47 11.61 -14.87
N MET A 184 -13.34 10.55 -15.67
CA MET A 184 -13.68 9.19 -15.27
C MET A 184 -12.47 8.28 -15.36
N PHE A 185 -12.21 7.55 -14.28
CA PHE A 185 -11.20 6.50 -14.21
C PHE A 185 -11.86 5.13 -14.30
N ILE A 186 -11.45 4.33 -15.29
CA ILE A 186 -11.90 2.96 -15.49
C ILE A 186 -10.74 2.03 -15.13
N PHE A 187 -10.87 1.32 -14.01
CA PHE A 187 -9.88 0.35 -13.55
C PHE A 187 -10.26 -1.05 -14.02
N LEU A 188 -9.32 -1.72 -14.69
CA LEU A 188 -9.51 -3.06 -15.22
C LEU A 188 -8.27 -3.89 -14.87
N SER A 189 -8.48 -5.11 -14.37
CA SER A 189 -7.44 -6.08 -14.02
C SER A 189 -7.59 -7.33 -14.88
N ASP A 190 -6.50 -8.08 -15.08
CA ASP A 190 -6.50 -9.41 -15.72
C ASP A 190 -7.12 -9.41 -17.12
N ILE A 191 -6.49 -8.62 -17.99
CA ILE A 191 -6.96 -8.32 -19.34
C ILE A 191 -6.16 -9.15 -20.33
N PHE A 192 -6.53 -10.42 -20.43
CA PHE A 192 -5.87 -11.39 -21.30
C PHE A 192 -6.07 -11.04 -22.79
N LEU A 193 -5.11 -10.35 -23.40
CA LEU A 193 -5.18 -9.81 -24.77
C LEU A 193 -5.10 -10.90 -25.86
N ASP A 194 -4.55 -12.05 -25.52
CA ASP A 194 -4.58 -13.29 -26.29
C ASP A 194 -6.00 -13.86 -26.44
N SER A 195 -6.85 -13.67 -25.42
CA SER A 195 -8.22 -14.18 -25.43
C SER A 195 -9.14 -13.41 -26.40
N PRO A 196 -9.77 -14.08 -27.38
CA PRO A 196 -10.73 -13.44 -28.27
C PRO A 196 -12.00 -12.98 -27.54
N LYS A 197 -12.35 -13.60 -26.41
CA LYS A 197 -13.50 -13.20 -25.58
C LYS A 197 -13.24 -11.83 -24.93
N VAL A 198 -12.06 -11.64 -24.35
CA VAL A 198 -11.64 -10.37 -23.74
C VAL A 198 -11.61 -9.27 -24.79
N ARG A 199 -11.04 -9.53 -25.96
CA ARG A 199 -11.02 -8.54 -27.06
C ARG A 199 -12.42 -8.10 -27.51
N LYS A 200 -13.38 -9.02 -27.59
CA LYS A 200 -14.78 -8.68 -27.88
C LYS A 200 -15.41 -7.84 -26.77
N ALA A 201 -15.14 -8.17 -25.51
CA ALA A 201 -15.62 -7.41 -24.36
C ALA A 201 -15.03 -5.98 -24.33
N LEU A 202 -13.75 -5.83 -24.64
CA LEU A 202 -13.10 -4.52 -24.77
C LEU A 202 -13.72 -3.68 -25.90
N ASN A 203 -14.05 -4.30 -27.04
CA ASN A 203 -14.75 -3.59 -28.11
C ASN A 203 -16.10 -3.05 -27.62
N CYS A 204 -16.91 -3.90 -26.96
CA CYS A 204 -18.19 -3.48 -26.38
C CYS A 204 -18.04 -2.39 -25.30
N LEU A 205 -16.98 -2.47 -24.49
CA LEU A 205 -16.65 -1.44 -23.50
C LEU A 205 -16.38 -0.10 -24.20
N PHE A 206 -15.52 -0.09 -25.22
CA PHE A 206 -15.18 1.12 -25.95
C PHE A 206 -16.35 1.67 -26.76
N ASP A 207 -17.21 0.80 -27.33
CA ASP A 207 -18.49 1.21 -27.94
C ASP A 207 -19.30 2.07 -26.95
N GLY A 208 -19.50 1.59 -25.73
CA GLY A 208 -20.27 2.31 -24.70
C GLY A 208 -19.65 3.65 -24.29
N PHE A 209 -18.32 3.75 -24.24
CA PHE A 209 -17.64 5.02 -23.93
C PHE A 209 -17.48 5.95 -25.14
N SER A 210 -17.72 5.46 -26.36
CA SER A 210 -17.63 6.28 -27.57
C SER A 210 -18.80 7.25 -27.72
N GLU A 211 -19.95 6.92 -27.12
CA GLU A 211 -21.20 7.69 -27.16
C GLU A 211 -21.27 8.79 -26.08
N ASN A 212 -20.37 8.78 -25.09
CA ASN A 212 -20.38 9.73 -23.96
C ASN A 212 -19.90 11.14 -24.36
N ASP A 213 -20.23 12.13 -23.52
CA ASP A 213 -19.90 13.56 -23.68
C ASP A 213 -18.44 13.76 -24.14
N PRO A 214 -18.18 14.44 -25.27
CA PRO A 214 -16.84 14.69 -25.79
C PRO A 214 -15.92 15.48 -24.84
N SER A 215 -16.48 16.23 -23.89
CA SER A 215 -15.74 17.05 -22.92
C SER A 215 -15.21 16.27 -21.72
N GLN A 216 -15.73 15.07 -21.47
CA GLN A 216 -15.30 14.22 -20.36
C GLN A 216 -13.92 13.59 -20.66
N LEU A 217 -13.00 13.68 -19.69
CA LEU A 217 -11.70 13.01 -19.75
C LEU A 217 -11.82 11.56 -19.31
N LEU A 218 -11.24 10.63 -20.07
CA LEU A 218 -11.31 9.20 -19.78
C LEU A 218 -9.92 8.64 -19.48
N PHE A 219 -9.77 7.94 -18.37
CA PHE A 219 -8.53 7.28 -17.97
C PHE A 219 -8.77 5.77 -17.87
N PHE A 220 -8.29 5.01 -18.85
CA PHE A 220 -8.31 3.55 -18.79
C PHE A 220 -7.04 3.07 -18.09
N VAL A 221 -7.19 2.58 -16.87
CA VAL A 221 -6.12 2.02 -16.06
C VAL A 221 -6.18 0.50 -16.18
N PHE A 222 -5.31 -0.01 -17.04
CA PHE A 222 -5.17 -1.43 -17.31
C PHE A 222 -4.05 -2.01 -16.45
N SER A 223 -4.43 -2.73 -15.41
CA SER A 223 -3.54 -3.62 -14.67
C SER A 223 -3.53 -5.01 -15.29
N GLY A 224 -2.34 -5.59 -15.41
CA GLY A 224 -2.18 -6.97 -15.83
C GLY A 224 -2.91 -7.97 -14.92
N GLU A 225 -2.89 -9.26 -15.22
CA GLU A 225 -2.03 -9.89 -16.24
C GLU A 225 -2.55 -9.67 -17.67
N PHE A 226 -1.65 -9.50 -18.65
CA PHE A 226 -2.05 -9.21 -20.04
C PHE A 226 -2.15 -10.44 -20.94
N LEU A 227 -1.70 -11.60 -20.48
CA LEU A 227 -1.81 -12.88 -21.18
C LEU A 227 -2.41 -13.91 -20.24
N SER A 228 -3.24 -14.81 -20.76
CA SER A 228 -3.90 -15.84 -19.96
C SER A 228 -2.95 -16.99 -19.55
N GLU A 229 -1.87 -17.19 -20.31
CA GLU A 229 -0.91 -18.26 -20.10
C GLU A 229 0.53 -17.76 -20.30
N TYR A 230 1.50 -18.55 -19.82
CA TYR A 230 2.92 -18.28 -20.04
C TYR A 230 3.42 -18.95 -21.32
N TYR A 231 3.94 -18.15 -22.25
CA TYR A 231 4.38 -18.59 -23.59
C TYR A 231 5.90 -18.76 -23.72
N GLY A 232 6.66 -18.76 -22.61
CA GLY A 232 8.11 -18.96 -22.62
C GLY A 232 8.85 -17.93 -23.49
N ILE A 233 9.67 -18.40 -24.43
CA ILE A 233 10.48 -17.54 -25.32
C ILE A 233 9.60 -16.63 -26.19
N GLN A 234 8.37 -17.04 -26.48
CA GLN A 234 7.45 -16.28 -27.31
C GLN A 234 6.65 -15.22 -26.54
N GLN A 235 6.77 -15.15 -25.22
CA GLN A 235 6.02 -14.23 -24.35
C GLN A 235 5.99 -12.79 -24.90
N ALA A 236 7.15 -12.24 -25.23
CA ALA A 236 7.26 -10.87 -25.76
C ALA A 236 6.55 -10.71 -27.11
N SER A 237 6.60 -11.71 -28.00
CA SER A 237 5.93 -11.67 -29.30
C SER A 237 4.41 -11.74 -29.15
N VAL A 238 3.91 -12.63 -28.29
CA VAL A 238 2.46 -12.79 -28.06
C VAL A 238 1.89 -11.54 -27.39
N LEU A 239 2.60 -10.95 -26.42
CA LEU A 239 2.22 -9.66 -25.85
C LEU A 239 2.19 -8.55 -26.92
N GLN A 240 3.20 -8.48 -27.82
CA GLN A 240 3.20 -7.50 -28.91
C GLN A 240 1.97 -7.65 -29.80
N ASP A 241 1.60 -8.89 -30.16
CA ASP A 241 0.42 -9.17 -30.96
C ASP A 241 -0.89 -8.80 -30.22
N GLY A 242 -0.94 -9.05 -28.90
CA GLY A 242 -2.04 -8.62 -28.03
C GLY A 242 -2.20 -7.09 -28.01
N PHE A 243 -1.12 -6.34 -27.80
CA PHE A 243 -1.11 -4.88 -27.82
C PHE A 243 -1.43 -4.32 -29.20
N LYS A 244 -0.99 -4.97 -30.28
CA LYS A 244 -1.36 -4.62 -31.65
C LYS A 244 -2.86 -4.78 -31.87
N ALA A 245 -3.44 -5.91 -31.46
CA ALA A 245 -4.87 -6.15 -31.56
C ALA A 245 -5.69 -5.14 -30.73
N LEU A 246 -5.22 -4.80 -29.52
CA LEU A 246 -5.84 -3.76 -28.70
C LEU A 246 -5.82 -2.39 -29.41
N ALA A 247 -4.69 -2.05 -30.04
CA ALA A 247 -4.55 -0.81 -30.80
C ALA A 247 -5.53 -0.76 -31.98
N ASP A 248 -5.66 -1.87 -32.70
CA ASP A 248 -6.60 -2.00 -33.83
C ASP A 248 -8.05 -1.79 -33.39
N ILE A 249 -8.41 -2.25 -32.18
CA ILE A 249 -9.73 -2.01 -31.58
C ILE A 249 -9.90 -0.52 -31.28
N VAL A 250 -8.96 0.10 -30.55
CA VAL A 250 -9.08 1.50 -30.09
C VAL A 250 -9.13 2.48 -31.26
N VAL A 251 -8.40 2.23 -32.35
CA VAL A 251 -8.39 3.08 -33.55
C VAL A 251 -9.76 3.16 -34.24
N ASN A 252 -10.63 2.14 -34.06
CA ASN A 252 -12.00 2.19 -34.56
C ASN A 252 -12.85 3.24 -33.85
N TYR A 253 -12.36 3.83 -32.75
CA TYR A 253 -13.01 4.87 -31.96
C TYR A 253 -12.17 6.17 -31.95
N PRO A 254 -12.20 6.98 -33.01
CA PRO A 254 -11.38 8.19 -33.12
C PRO A 254 -11.56 9.19 -31.96
N ASN A 255 -12.76 9.24 -31.38
CA ASN A 255 -13.04 10.08 -30.21
C ASN A 255 -12.23 9.64 -28.99
N LEU A 256 -12.15 8.33 -28.73
CA LEU A 256 -11.36 7.77 -27.63
C LEU A 256 -9.86 7.98 -27.87
N VAL A 257 -9.38 7.78 -29.10
CA VAL A 257 -7.96 8.02 -29.45
C VAL A 257 -7.51 9.44 -29.08
N LYS A 258 -8.39 10.43 -29.24
CA LYS A 258 -8.08 11.85 -28.96
C LYS A 258 -8.13 12.20 -27.48
N ARG A 259 -9.15 11.74 -26.76
CA ARG A 259 -9.44 12.21 -25.39
C ARG A 259 -9.05 11.24 -24.27
N ALA A 260 -8.98 9.94 -24.57
CA ALA A 260 -8.70 8.94 -23.56
C ALA A 260 -7.19 8.80 -23.30
N GLN A 261 -6.85 8.55 -22.04
CA GLN A 261 -5.52 8.21 -21.58
C GLN A 261 -5.48 6.74 -21.20
N PHE A 262 -4.49 6.01 -21.72
CA PHE A 262 -4.31 4.60 -21.45
C PHE A 262 -3.08 4.41 -20.57
N ILE A 263 -3.27 3.81 -19.40
CA ILE A 263 -2.23 3.58 -18.41
C ILE A 263 -2.08 2.07 -18.24
N PHE A 264 -0.90 1.54 -18.54
CA PHE A 264 -0.61 0.11 -18.43
C PHE A 264 0.28 -0.16 -17.23
N ILE A 265 -0.16 -1.05 -16.35
CA ILE A 265 0.49 -1.44 -15.10
C ILE A 265 0.78 -2.95 -15.17
N PRO A 266 2.04 -3.39 -15.10
CA PRO A 266 2.39 -4.80 -15.25
C PRO A 266 2.04 -5.63 -14.01
N SER A 267 1.67 -6.89 -14.19
CA SER A 267 1.61 -7.89 -13.12
C SER A 267 2.98 -8.58 -12.90
N SER A 268 3.03 -9.56 -11.99
CA SER A 268 4.17 -10.48 -11.84
C SER A 268 4.42 -11.33 -13.09
N ALA A 269 3.36 -11.81 -13.75
CA ALA A 269 3.45 -12.64 -14.96
C ALA A 269 3.89 -11.86 -16.21
N ASP A 270 3.69 -10.54 -16.23
CA ASP A 270 4.09 -9.68 -17.34
C ASP A 270 5.57 -9.22 -17.24
N ALA A 271 6.16 -9.32 -16.05
CA ALA A 271 7.50 -8.81 -15.78
C ALA A 271 8.57 -9.69 -16.44
N VAL A 272 9.35 -9.09 -17.34
CA VAL A 272 10.37 -9.82 -18.14
C VAL A 272 11.62 -10.18 -17.34
N PHE A 273 11.91 -9.46 -16.25
CA PHE A 273 13.20 -9.56 -15.56
C PHE A 273 13.13 -10.21 -14.18
N THR A 274 12.30 -9.68 -13.28
CA THR A 274 12.27 -10.11 -11.87
C THR A 274 10.87 -9.93 -11.29
N ASP A 275 10.41 -10.92 -10.52
CA ASP A 275 9.19 -10.82 -9.73
C ASP A 275 9.49 -10.13 -8.38
N THR A 276 9.91 -8.86 -8.46
CA THR A 276 10.23 -8.04 -7.28
C THR A 276 9.48 -6.72 -7.34
N ILE A 277 9.04 -6.24 -6.18
CA ILE A 277 8.37 -4.94 -6.03
C ILE A 277 9.43 -3.89 -5.59
N PRO A 278 9.42 -2.66 -6.14
CA PRO A 278 8.56 -2.17 -7.22
C PRO A 278 8.91 -2.76 -8.59
N ARG A 279 7.90 -3.24 -9.32
CA ARG A 279 8.07 -3.78 -10.68
C ARG A 279 8.25 -2.64 -11.68
N GLN A 280 9.19 -2.82 -12.59
CA GLN A 280 9.43 -1.89 -13.69
C GLN A 280 8.26 -1.92 -14.69
N PRO A 281 8.01 -0.83 -15.43
CA PRO A 281 6.97 -0.81 -16.45
C PRO A 281 7.21 -1.86 -17.54
N LEU A 282 6.16 -2.17 -18.31
CA LEU A 282 6.28 -3.01 -19.50
C LEU A 282 7.39 -2.50 -20.44
N LEU A 283 8.06 -3.41 -21.13
CA LEU A 283 9.07 -3.04 -22.11
C LEU A 283 8.45 -2.17 -23.21
N PRO A 284 9.04 -1.00 -23.55
CA PRO A 284 8.51 -0.14 -24.60
C PRO A 284 8.39 -0.84 -25.96
N SER A 285 9.27 -1.81 -26.25
CA SER A 285 9.20 -2.61 -27.48
C SER A 285 7.94 -3.48 -27.56
N VAL A 286 7.42 -3.94 -26.42
CA VAL A 286 6.21 -4.76 -26.35
C VAL A 286 4.97 -3.93 -26.64
N VAL A 287 4.93 -2.70 -26.14
CA VAL A 287 3.77 -1.78 -26.30
C VAL A 287 3.92 -0.87 -27.53
N ALA A 288 5.04 -0.95 -28.26
CA ALA A 288 5.31 -0.12 -29.44
C ALA A 288 4.19 -0.17 -30.50
N PRO A 289 3.58 -1.34 -30.84
CA PRO A 289 2.47 -1.39 -31.79
C PRO A 289 1.27 -0.53 -31.34
N PHE A 290 0.94 -0.55 -30.06
CA PHE A 290 -0.12 0.29 -29.48
C PHE A 290 0.24 1.76 -29.51
N LYS A 291 1.42 2.12 -29.00
CA LYS A 291 1.87 3.51 -28.91
C LYS A 291 2.01 4.19 -30.28
N SER A 292 2.28 3.41 -31.34
CA SER A 292 2.36 3.92 -32.71
C SER A 292 1.03 4.46 -33.23
N LYS A 293 -0.09 3.92 -32.74
CA LYS A 293 -1.45 4.27 -33.16
C LYS A 293 -2.18 5.17 -32.15
N VAL A 294 -1.88 5.01 -30.87
CA VAL A 294 -2.51 5.74 -29.77
C VAL A 294 -1.42 6.44 -28.97
N GLN A 295 -1.29 7.76 -29.15
CA GLN A 295 -0.21 8.54 -28.53
C GLN A 295 -0.38 8.70 -27.02
N ASN A 296 -1.63 8.75 -26.54
CA ASN A 296 -2.01 8.91 -25.13
C ASN A 296 -1.82 7.60 -24.34
N CYS A 297 -0.58 7.14 -24.25
CA CYS A 297 -0.21 5.86 -23.65
C CYS A 297 0.95 6.04 -22.65
N THR A 298 0.69 5.69 -21.38
CA THR A 298 1.67 5.73 -20.29
C THR A 298 1.94 4.32 -19.77
N LEU A 299 3.21 3.97 -19.65
CA LEU A 299 3.66 2.72 -19.03
C LEU A 299 4.09 3.03 -17.60
N ALA A 300 3.35 2.51 -16.62
CA ALA A 300 3.59 2.77 -15.20
C ALA A 300 4.26 1.57 -14.51
N THR A 301 4.84 1.81 -13.34
CA THR A 301 5.38 0.77 -12.45
C THR A 301 4.25 0.03 -11.73
N ASN A 302 4.55 -1.08 -11.06
CA ASN A 302 3.61 -1.71 -10.13
C ASN A 302 4.27 -1.90 -8.74
N PRO A 303 3.80 -1.21 -7.68
CA PRO A 303 2.70 -0.25 -7.67
C PRO A 303 3.04 1.05 -8.41
N CYS A 304 2.01 1.86 -8.71
CA CYS A 304 2.17 3.24 -9.16
C CYS A 304 1.24 4.19 -8.41
N ARG A 305 1.54 5.49 -8.53
CA ARG A 305 0.75 6.58 -7.98
C ARG A 305 0.22 7.43 -9.14
N ILE A 306 -1.08 7.64 -9.17
CA ILE A 306 -1.75 8.53 -10.10
C ILE A 306 -2.26 9.72 -9.30
N ARG A 307 -1.80 10.91 -9.66
CA ARG A 307 -2.33 12.17 -9.12
C ARG A 307 -3.23 12.80 -10.16
N TYR A 308 -4.47 13.05 -9.77
CA TYR A 308 -5.44 13.80 -10.57
C TYR A 308 -5.92 14.97 -9.73
N LEU A 309 -5.45 16.18 -10.03
CA LEU A 309 -5.76 17.38 -9.26
C LEU A 309 -5.49 17.15 -7.74
N SER A 310 -6.50 17.28 -6.89
CA SER A 310 -6.37 17.04 -5.43
C SER A 310 -6.35 15.54 -5.07
N HIS A 311 -6.86 14.68 -5.94
CA HIS A 311 -6.98 13.24 -5.72
C HIS A 311 -5.63 12.51 -5.85
N ARG A 312 -5.46 11.53 -4.94
CA ARG A 312 -4.25 10.71 -4.80
C ARG A 312 -4.64 9.24 -4.87
N ILE A 313 -4.35 8.60 -6.00
CA ILE A 313 -4.75 7.22 -6.28
C ILE A 313 -3.49 6.35 -6.30
N VAL A 314 -3.45 5.32 -5.46
CA VAL A 314 -2.39 4.30 -5.50
C VAL A 314 -2.98 3.05 -6.16
N VAL A 315 -2.32 2.57 -7.20
CA VAL A 315 -2.71 1.34 -7.88
C VAL A 315 -1.64 0.29 -7.63
N PHE A 316 -2.06 -0.85 -7.10
CA PHE A 316 -1.18 -1.98 -6.82
C PHE A 316 -1.85 -3.27 -7.27
N ARG A 317 -1.29 -3.90 -8.31
CA ARG A 317 -1.77 -5.17 -8.84
C ARG A 317 -0.97 -6.31 -8.22
N GLU A 318 -1.62 -7.09 -7.37
CA GLU A 318 -1.07 -8.28 -6.74
C GLU A 318 -2.23 -9.14 -6.20
N ASP A 319 -2.05 -10.46 -6.13
CA ASP A 319 -3.03 -11.35 -5.51
C ASP A 319 -2.85 -11.34 -3.98
N ILE A 320 -2.96 -10.14 -3.40
CA ILE A 320 -2.55 -9.86 -2.03
C ILE A 320 -3.42 -10.60 -1.01
N VAL A 321 -4.74 -10.72 -1.26
CA VAL A 321 -5.65 -11.43 -0.35
C VAL A 321 -5.25 -12.90 -0.25
N SER A 322 -5.09 -13.59 -1.39
CA SER A 322 -4.63 -14.98 -1.44
C SER A 322 -3.26 -15.16 -0.79
N ARG A 323 -2.34 -14.20 -0.98
CA ARG A 323 -1.01 -14.23 -0.36
C ARG A 323 -1.08 -14.05 1.15
N ILE A 324 -1.86 -13.10 1.65
CA ILE A 324 -2.07 -12.87 3.08
C ILE A 324 -2.71 -14.12 3.69
N CYS A 325 -3.81 -14.62 3.13
CA CYS A 325 -4.54 -15.78 3.66
C CYS A 325 -3.66 -17.04 3.78
N ARG A 326 -2.80 -17.32 2.79
CA ARG A 326 -1.89 -18.48 2.83
C ARG A 326 -0.80 -18.37 3.89
N ASN A 327 -0.42 -17.15 4.28
CA ASN A 327 0.66 -16.90 5.24
C ASN A 327 0.12 -16.44 6.61
N SER A 328 -1.20 -16.40 6.79
CA SER A 328 -1.80 -16.04 8.07
C SER A 328 -1.61 -17.17 9.07
N PHE A 329 -1.00 -16.86 10.21
CA PHE A 329 -0.91 -17.80 11.33
C PHE A 329 -2.13 -17.70 12.26
N TYR A 330 -2.90 -16.60 12.16
CA TYR A 330 -4.19 -16.43 12.81
C TYR A 330 -5.21 -15.88 11.82
N MET A 331 -6.36 -16.55 11.73
CA MET A 331 -7.52 -16.12 10.95
C MET A 331 -8.72 -15.99 11.88
N PRO A 332 -9.58 -14.96 11.71
CA PRO A 332 -10.80 -14.85 12.49
C PRO A 332 -11.71 -16.07 12.26
N ASN A 333 -12.37 -16.55 13.31
CA ASN A 333 -13.33 -17.66 13.22
C ASN A 333 -14.56 -17.30 12.36
N GLU A 334 -14.87 -16.00 12.23
CA GLU A 334 -15.95 -15.47 11.41
C GLU A 334 -15.38 -14.94 10.09
N MET A 335 -15.51 -15.75 9.02
CA MET A 335 -15.09 -15.37 7.67
C MET A 335 -15.92 -14.22 7.06
N GLU A 336 -17.01 -13.78 7.70
CA GLU A 336 -17.82 -12.62 7.28
C GLU A 336 -17.03 -11.30 7.25
N ASN A 337 -15.90 -11.23 7.98
CA ASN A 337 -15.03 -10.05 8.01
C ASN A 337 -13.91 -10.07 6.95
N ILE A 338 -13.84 -11.10 6.11
CA ILE A 338 -12.93 -11.15 4.96
C ILE A 338 -13.76 -10.77 3.72
N PRO A 339 -13.38 -9.74 2.95
CA PRO A 339 -14.09 -9.41 1.71
C PRO A 339 -14.13 -10.64 0.79
N GLU A 340 -15.33 -11.18 0.55
CA GLU A 340 -15.51 -12.29 -0.39
C GLU A 340 -15.16 -11.81 -1.81
N HIS A 341 -14.04 -12.29 -2.36
CA HIS A 341 -13.82 -12.24 -3.80
C HIS A 341 -14.75 -13.25 -4.47
N LYS A 342 -15.92 -12.79 -4.95
CA LYS A 342 -16.67 -13.56 -5.94
C LYS A 342 -15.98 -13.41 -7.29
N HIS A 343 -15.42 -14.53 -7.75
CA HIS A 343 -14.82 -14.71 -9.08
C HIS A 343 -15.79 -14.37 -10.21
#